data_AF-A0A923BZF4-F1
#
_entry.id   AF-A0A923BZF4-F1
#
_cell.length_a   1.000
_cell.length_b   1.000
_cell.length_c   1.000
_cell.angle_alpha   90.00
_cell.angle_beta   90.00
_cell.angle_gamma   90.00
#
_symmetry.space_group_name_H-M   'P 1'
#
loop_
_entity.id
_entity.type
_entity.pdbx_description
1 polymer ?
#
loop_
_entity_poly.entity_id
_entity_poly.type
_entity_poly.pdbx_seq_one_letter_code
_entity_poly.pdbx_strand_id
1 'polypeptide(L)'
;MLLHNYNARGCKVSLLEDPIEKKRRQAPAAEPVLLCHSLEALLEAGLGDGAELAIWPRQLPPEIGAAFEMLDCSSFEDIRFTGPPRDVFQRAWVWLSQAHWPALVRQTILGDVKAAFACVRDIDADCTFRLEYVTDDACRKFHKDDTDFRLITTYFGPGTEWRVERAGEEPGNIGEMKPHEVGMLLGQRCSLANCVLHRSPPIEGSGQARLVLVLDFERPGYC
;
A
#
# COMPACT_ATOMS: atom_id res chain seq x y z
N MET A 1 58.94 4.48 -2.28
CA MET A 1 59.53 4.50 -0.92
C MET A 1 58.44 4.10 0.05
N LEU A 2 58.31 2.79 0.30
CA LEU A 2 57.29 2.17 1.14
C LEU A 2 57.75 2.24 2.61
N LEU A 3 57.02 2.94 3.46
CA LEU A 3 57.27 2.94 4.90
C LEU A 3 56.56 1.73 5.53
N HIS A 4 57.36 0.74 5.90
CA HIS A 4 56.96 -0.35 6.79
C HIS A 4 56.95 0.15 8.24
N ASN A 5 55.84 0.03 8.94
CA ASN A 5 55.79 0.16 10.39
C ASN A 5 55.61 -1.22 11.03
N TYR A 6 56.66 -1.71 11.70
CA TYR A 6 56.62 -2.86 12.61
C TYR A 6 56.69 -2.35 14.05
N ASN A 7 55.90 -2.94 14.96
CA ASN A 7 56.02 -2.71 16.40
C ASN A 7 56.83 -3.84 17.07
N ALA A 8 57.62 -3.48 18.08
CA ALA A 8 58.58 -4.33 18.76
C ALA A 8 57.89 -5.23 19.81
N ARG A 9 57.42 -6.40 19.36
CA ARG A 9 57.17 -7.66 20.12
C ARG A 9 56.49 -8.61 19.14
N GLY A 10 57.17 -9.67 18.72
CA GLY A 10 56.74 -10.59 17.66
C GLY A 10 55.48 -11.40 18.00
N CYS A 11 54.32 -10.75 18.02
CA CYS A 11 53.01 -11.39 18.13
C CYS A 11 52.15 -10.90 16.96
N LYS A 12 51.62 -11.84 16.16
CA LYS A 12 50.64 -11.52 15.10
C LYS A 12 49.45 -10.82 15.76
N VAL A 13 49.29 -9.52 15.54
CA VAL A 13 48.02 -8.85 15.81
C VAL A 13 47.08 -9.31 14.70
N SER A 14 46.37 -10.41 14.95
CA SER A 14 45.15 -10.69 14.20
C SER A 14 44.25 -9.50 14.40
N LEU A 15 43.92 -8.79 13.33
CA LEU A 15 42.81 -7.85 13.28
C LEU A 15 41.59 -8.62 13.83
N LEU A 16 41.25 -8.37 15.09
CA LEU A 16 39.97 -8.77 15.63
C LEU A 16 38.96 -7.86 14.94
N GLU A 17 38.34 -8.41 13.90
CA GLU A 17 37.14 -7.83 13.29
C GLU A 17 36.15 -7.49 14.41
N ASP A 18 35.65 -6.27 14.38
CA ASP A 18 34.74 -5.72 15.39
C ASP A 18 33.46 -6.59 15.45
N PRO A 19 33.05 -7.14 16.62
CA PRO A 19 31.90 -8.03 16.72
C PRO A 19 30.56 -7.39 16.31
N ILE A 20 30.54 -6.06 16.17
CA ILE A 20 29.37 -5.28 15.72
C ILE A 20 29.14 -5.44 14.21
N GLU A 21 30.17 -5.74 13.43
CA GLU A 21 30.09 -5.83 11.96
C GLU A 21 29.53 -7.18 11.47
N LYS A 22 29.54 -8.21 12.34
CA LYS A 22 29.02 -9.57 12.04
C LYS A 22 27.53 -9.78 12.30
N LYS A 23 26.77 -8.72 12.64
CA LYS A 23 25.33 -8.83 12.91
C LYS A 23 24.43 -7.88 12.13
N ARG A 24 24.91 -7.33 11.01
CA ARG A 24 24.00 -7.11 9.88
C ARG A 24 23.69 -8.49 9.30
N ARG A 25 22.72 -9.19 9.90
CA ARG A 25 21.95 -10.18 9.13
C ARG A 25 21.58 -9.43 7.86
N GLN A 26 22.07 -9.87 6.70
CA GLN A 26 21.46 -9.48 5.44
C GLN A 26 19.98 -9.79 5.65
N ALA A 27 19.18 -8.74 5.81
CA ALA A 27 17.74 -8.89 5.73
C ALA A 27 17.50 -9.63 4.41
N PRO A 28 16.65 -10.67 4.39
CA PRO A 28 16.27 -11.30 3.13
C PRO A 28 15.91 -10.17 2.15
N ALA A 29 16.39 -10.27 0.90
CA ALA A 29 16.07 -9.28 -0.11
C ALA A 29 14.54 -9.12 -0.13
N ALA A 30 14.05 -7.89 0.03
CA ALA A 30 12.61 -7.61 0.08
C ALA A 30 11.93 -8.31 -1.10
N GLU A 31 10.90 -9.10 -0.82
CA GLU A 31 10.11 -9.70 -1.89
C GLU A 31 9.37 -8.56 -2.61
N PRO A 32 9.35 -8.52 -3.95
CA PRO A 32 8.61 -7.46 -4.66
C PRO A 32 7.15 -7.44 -4.25
N VAL A 33 6.56 -8.63 -4.06
CA VAL A 33 5.17 -8.83 -3.68
C VAL A 33 5.11 -9.81 -2.52
N LEU A 34 4.39 -9.45 -1.45
CA LEU A 34 4.22 -10.27 -0.25
C LEU A 34 2.72 -10.50 0.04
N LEU A 35 2.34 -11.75 0.34
CA LEU A 35 1.00 -12.07 0.81
C LEU A 35 0.96 -12.03 2.34
N CYS A 36 0.06 -11.23 2.89
CA CYS A 36 -0.12 -11.00 4.32
C CYS A 36 -1.40 -11.68 4.84
N HIS A 37 -1.43 -12.02 6.13
CA HIS A 37 -2.59 -12.69 6.73
C HIS A 37 -3.52 -11.74 7.51
N SER A 38 -3.12 -10.48 7.71
CA SER A 38 -3.89 -9.47 8.44
C SER A 38 -3.55 -8.06 7.95
N LEU A 39 -4.39 -7.08 8.31
CA LEU A 39 -4.09 -5.66 8.11
C LEU A 39 -2.78 -5.24 8.79
N GLU A 40 -2.55 -5.72 10.01
CA GLU A 40 -1.33 -5.44 10.77
C GLU A 40 -0.08 -5.93 10.04
N ALA A 41 -0.06 -7.20 9.59
CA ALA A 41 1.06 -7.75 8.83
C ALA A 41 1.28 -7.02 7.48
N LEU A 42 0.20 -6.57 6.84
CA LEU A 42 0.26 -5.77 5.61
C LEU A 42 0.88 -4.39 5.87
N LEU A 43 0.50 -3.73 6.96
CA LEU A 43 1.04 -2.44 7.34
C LEU A 43 2.49 -2.54 7.83
N GLU A 44 2.85 -3.57 8.59
CA GLU A 44 4.24 -3.86 8.96
C GLU A 44 5.12 -4.05 7.72
N ALA A 45 4.63 -4.82 6.74
CA ALA A 45 5.35 -5.06 5.49
C ALA A 45 5.59 -3.79 4.69
N GLY A 46 4.60 -2.91 4.52
CA GLY A 46 4.81 -1.67 3.78
C GLY A 46 5.52 -0.58 4.58
N LEU A 47 5.17 -0.37 5.85
CA LEU A 47 5.79 0.69 6.66
C LEU A 47 7.28 0.43 6.94
N GLY A 48 7.67 -0.85 7.00
CA GLY A 48 9.04 -1.31 7.22
C GLY A 48 9.81 -1.65 5.94
N ASP A 49 9.32 -1.25 4.76
CA ASP A 49 9.93 -1.52 3.46
C ASP A 49 10.23 -3.03 3.21
N GLY A 50 9.39 -3.92 3.75
CA GLY A 50 9.50 -5.37 3.60
C GLY A 50 9.02 -5.89 2.25
N ALA A 51 8.14 -5.15 1.56
CA ALA A 51 7.68 -5.44 0.20
C ALA A 51 7.23 -4.16 -0.53
N GLU A 52 7.37 -4.13 -1.87
CA GLU A 52 6.83 -3.03 -2.68
C GLU A 52 5.31 -3.10 -2.86
N LEU A 53 4.77 -4.32 -2.85
CA LEU A 53 3.34 -4.59 -2.79
C LEU A 53 3.06 -5.66 -1.75
N ALA A 54 2.35 -5.31 -0.68
CA ALA A 54 1.78 -6.27 0.25
C ALA A 54 0.29 -6.45 -0.05
N ILE A 55 -0.20 -7.69 -0.12
CA ILE A 55 -1.62 -8.00 -0.36
C ILE A 55 -2.15 -8.84 0.79
N TRP A 56 -3.23 -8.38 1.41
CA TRP A 56 -4.03 -9.16 2.35
C TRP A 56 -5.28 -9.68 1.62
N PRO A 57 -5.38 -10.99 1.33
CA PRO A 57 -6.54 -11.61 0.69
C PRO A 57 -7.70 -11.76 1.68
N ARG A 58 -8.16 -10.62 2.20
CA ARG A 58 -9.18 -10.51 3.24
C ARG A 58 -10.45 -11.24 2.82
N GLN A 59 -10.89 -12.16 3.68
CA GLN A 59 -12.18 -12.82 3.54
C GLN A 59 -13.23 -11.99 4.29
N LEU A 60 -14.23 -11.50 3.56
CA LEU A 60 -15.40 -10.87 4.16
C LEU A 60 -16.58 -11.85 4.19
N PRO A 61 -17.50 -11.72 5.16
CA PRO A 61 -18.78 -12.41 5.10
C PRO A 61 -19.49 -12.14 3.76
N PRO A 62 -20.10 -13.16 3.12
CA PRO A 62 -20.70 -13.03 1.79
C PRO A 62 -21.76 -11.92 1.69
N GLU A 63 -22.49 -11.66 2.78
CA GLU A 63 -23.49 -10.60 2.87
C GLU A 63 -22.90 -9.20 2.68
N ILE A 64 -21.62 -8.99 3.04
CA ILE A 64 -20.94 -7.72 2.82
C ILE A 64 -20.64 -7.56 1.33
N GLY A 65 -20.09 -8.59 0.69
CA GLY A 65 -19.81 -8.56 -0.76
C GLY A 65 -21.08 -8.31 -1.57
N ALA A 66 -22.15 -9.05 -1.27
CA ALA A 66 -23.45 -8.86 -1.92
C ALA A 66 -24.01 -7.45 -1.71
N ALA A 67 -23.82 -6.85 -0.53
CA ALA A 67 -24.26 -5.48 -0.27
C ALA A 67 -23.49 -4.43 -1.11
N PHE A 68 -22.22 -4.67 -1.42
CA PHE A 68 -21.44 -3.81 -2.33
C PHE A 68 -21.80 -4.05 -3.80
N GLU A 69 -22.01 -5.29 -4.22
CA GLU A 69 -22.42 -5.60 -5.61
C GLU A 69 -23.80 -5.01 -5.96
N MET A 70 -24.70 -4.90 -4.98
CA MET A 70 -26.02 -4.29 -5.15
C MET A 70 -26.05 -2.78 -4.87
N LEU A 71 -24.89 -2.17 -4.57
CA LEU A 71 -24.82 -0.75 -4.21
C LEU A 71 -25.10 0.12 -5.43
N ASP A 72 -26.08 1.01 -5.32
CA ASP A 72 -26.32 2.04 -6.33
C ASP A 72 -25.36 3.23 -6.11
N CYS A 73 -24.36 3.32 -6.99
CA CYS A 73 -23.41 4.43 -7.03
C CYS A 73 -23.74 5.46 -8.14
N SER A 74 -24.89 5.37 -8.81
CA SER A 74 -25.21 6.22 -9.98
C SER A 74 -25.24 7.73 -9.69
N SER A 75 -25.50 8.11 -8.44
CA SER A 75 -25.51 9.50 -7.96
C SER A 75 -24.34 9.84 -7.04
N PHE A 76 -23.39 8.91 -6.88
CA PHE A 76 -22.22 9.12 -6.04
C PHE A 76 -21.19 9.93 -6.81
N GLU A 77 -20.66 10.95 -6.15
CA GLU A 77 -19.52 11.74 -6.62
C GLU A 77 -18.29 11.37 -5.81
N ASP A 78 -17.14 11.26 -6.48
CA ASP A 78 -15.87 10.95 -5.85
C ASP A 78 -15.56 11.93 -4.72
N ILE A 79 -15.14 11.40 -3.57
CA ILE A 79 -14.81 12.20 -2.39
C ILE A 79 -13.33 12.12 -2.07
N ARG A 80 -12.77 13.28 -1.72
CA ARG A 80 -11.35 13.40 -1.33
C ARG A 80 -11.20 14.29 -0.10
N PHE A 81 -10.46 13.81 0.89
CA PHE A 81 -10.10 14.57 2.08
C PHE A 81 -8.61 14.43 2.35
N THR A 82 -7.91 15.55 2.54
CA THR A 82 -6.48 15.58 2.87
C THR A 82 -6.23 16.29 4.19
N GLY A 83 -5.30 15.78 4.99
CA GLY A 83 -4.82 16.39 6.23
C GLY A 83 -4.47 15.33 7.29
N PRO A 84 -4.42 15.72 8.58
CA PRO A 84 -4.11 14.78 9.65
C PRO A 84 -5.11 13.61 9.70
N PRO A 85 -4.67 12.36 10.00
CA PRO A 85 -5.53 11.18 9.98
C PRO A 85 -6.80 11.32 10.82
N ARG A 86 -6.72 12.01 11.97
CA ARG A 86 -7.89 12.31 12.81
C ARG A 86 -8.95 13.14 12.09
N ASP A 87 -8.54 14.17 11.38
CA ASP A 87 -9.45 15.10 10.70
C ASP A 87 -10.03 14.47 9.42
N VAL A 88 -9.19 13.72 8.70
CA VAL A 88 -9.63 12.89 7.58
C VAL A 88 -10.68 11.87 8.04
N PHE A 89 -10.45 11.17 9.14
CA PHE A 89 -11.41 10.22 9.70
C PHE A 89 -12.73 10.89 10.07
N GLN A 90 -12.67 12.04 10.74
CA GLN A 90 -13.87 12.76 11.16
C GLN A 90 -14.71 13.21 9.94
N ARG A 91 -14.07 13.68 8.88
CA ARG A 91 -14.76 14.05 7.63
C ARG A 91 -15.36 12.83 6.93
N ALA A 92 -14.61 11.75 6.81
CA ALA A 92 -15.11 10.48 6.26
C ALA A 92 -16.30 9.95 7.09
N TRP A 93 -16.22 10.02 8.42
CA TRP A 93 -17.31 9.66 9.34
C TRP A 93 -18.56 10.48 9.12
N VAL A 94 -18.45 11.81 9.07
CA VAL A 94 -19.60 12.69 8.86
C VAL A 94 -20.26 12.40 7.52
N TRP A 95 -19.47 12.30 6.44
CA TRP A 95 -19.98 12.02 5.11
C TRP A 95 -20.66 10.66 5.04
N LEU A 96 -19.98 9.58 5.47
CA LEU A 96 -20.54 8.22 5.45
C LEU A 96 -21.79 8.15 6.34
N SER A 97 -21.83 8.81 7.50
CA SER A 97 -23.00 8.80 8.37
C SER A 97 -24.26 9.40 7.72
N GLN A 98 -24.09 10.29 6.74
CA GLN A 98 -25.16 10.97 6.01
C GLN A 98 -25.46 10.34 4.65
N ALA A 99 -24.57 9.49 4.12
CA ALA A 99 -24.77 8.82 2.86
C ALA A 99 -26.01 7.91 2.87
N HIS A 100 -26.81 7.98 1.80
CA HIS A 100 -27.99 7.13 1.59
C HIS A 100 -27.61 5.71 1.12
N TRP A 101 -26.66 5.09 1.80
CA TRP A 101 -26.19 3.73 1.51
C TRP A 101 -26.60 2.75 2.61
N PRO A 102 -26.71 1.44 2.31
CA PRO A 102 -26.98 0.42 3.31
C PRO A 102 -26.04 0.54 4.51
N ALA A 103 -26.57 0.38 5.72
CA ALA A 103 -25.77 0.51 6.94
C ALA A 103 -24.53 -0.41 6.94
N LEU A 104 -24.67 -1.62 6.37
CA LEU A 104 -23.58 -2.59 6.24
C LEU A 104 -22.42 -2.02 5.43
N VAL A 105 -22.68 -1.49 4.22
CA VAL A 105 -21.68 -0.83 3.36
C VAL A 105 -20.98 0.30 4.11
N ARG A 106 -21.74 1.21 4.71
CA ARG A 106 -21.20 2.37 5.42
C ARG A 106 -20.31 1.98 6.59
N GLN A 107 -20.76 0.99 7.38
CA GLN A 107 -20.02 0.48 8.53
C GLN A 107 -18.76 -0.27 8.11
N THR A 108 -18.78 -1.02 7.00
CA THR A 108 -17.58 -1.68 6.47
C THR A 108 -16.52 -0.66 6.06
N ILE A 109 -16.89 0.36 5.26
CA ILE A 109 -15.95 1.41 4.84
C ILE A 109 -15.37 2.13 6.07
N LEU A 110 -16.24 2.55 7.01
CA LEU A 110 -15.78 3.21 8.23
C LEU A 110 -14.88 2.33 9.10
N GLY A 111 -15.17 1.03 9.15
CA GLY A 111 -14.36 0.04 9.85
C GLY A 111 -12.95 -0.04 9.26
N ASP A 112 -12.87 -0.09 7.93
CA ASP A 112 -11.59 -0.16 7.19
C ASP A 112 -10.74 1.08 7.43
N VAL A 113 -11.32 2.28 7.29
CA VAL A 113 -10.62 3.55 7.54
C VAL A 113 -10.18 3.64 9.00
N LYS A 114 -11.06 3.28 9.95
CA LYS A 114 -10.74 3.29 11.38
C LYS A 114 -9.57 2.36 11.70
N ALA A 115 -9.57 1.16 11.12
CA ALA A 115 -8.53 0.17 11.34
C ALA A 115 -7.19 0.62 10.76
N ALA A 116 -7.16 1.10 9.51
CA ALA A 116 -5.94 1.63 8.89
C ALA A 116 -5.34 2.79 9.71
N PHE A 117 -6.19 3.72 10.16
CA PHE A 117 -5.71 4.86 10.96
C PHE A 117 -5.32 4.49 12.39
N ALA A 118 -5.86 3.41 12.95
CA ALA A 118 -5.42 2.92 14.26
C ALA A 118 -3.96 2.45 14.21
N CYS A 119 -3.53 1.86 13.10
CA CYS A 119 -2.19 1.34 12.93
C CYS A 119 -1.13 2.41 12.60
N VAL A 120 -1.53 3.57 12.06
CA VAL A 120 -0.60 4.68 11.75
C VAL A 120 -0.62 5.81 12.78
N ARG A 121 -1.28 5.63 13.94
CA ARG A 121 -1.46 6.71 14.94
C ARG A 121 -0.16 7.30 15.47
N ASP A 122 0.89 6.49 15.53
CA ASP A 122 2.19 6.88 16.08
C ASP A 122 3.14 7.45 15.01
N ILE A 123 2.63 7.62 13.78
CA ILE A 123 3.37 8.19 12.66
C ILE A 123 2.86 9.61 12.43
N ASP A 124 3.76 10.59 12.48
CA ASP A 124 3.47 11.92 12.00
C ASP A 124 3.36 11.85 10.47
N ALA A 125 2.14 11.75 9.96
CA ALA A 125 1.88 11.63 8.53
C ALA A 125 0.61 12.39 8.18
N ASP A 126 0.65 13.12 7.06
CA ASP A 126 -0.57 13.56 6.41
C ASP A 126 -1.20 12.38 5.67
N CYS A 127 -2.52 12.36 5.62
CA CYS A 127 -3.27 11.34 4.90
C CYS A 127 -4.19 11.97 3.88
N THR A 128 -4.31 11.34 2.71
CA THR A 128 -5.37 11.60 1.75
C THR A 128 -6.30 10.39 1.66
N PHE A 129 -7.54 10.57 2.08
CA PHE A 129 -8.63 9.62 1.84
C PHE A 129 -9.26 9.92 0.48
N ARG A 130 -9.53 8.86 -0.30
CA ARG A 130 -10.32 8.91 -1.52
C ARG A 130 -11.28 7.73 -1.58
N LEU A 131 -12.53 8.01 -1.93
CA LEU A 131 -13.50 6.99 -2.30
C LEU A 131 -14.02 7.37 -3.68
N GLU A 132 -13.79 6.51 -4.65
CA GLU A 132 -13.97 6.82 -6.07
C GLU A 132 -14.83 5.74 -6.74
N TYR A 133 -15.80 6.17 -7.56
CA TYR A 133 -16.60 5.30 -8.41
C TYR A 133 -16.13 5.44 -9.85
N VAL A 134 -15.28 4.51 -10.26
CA VAL A 134 -14.56 4.57 -11.53
C VAL A 134 -15.34 3.81 -12.59
N THR A 135 -15.60 4.48 -13.71
CA THR A 135 -16.26 3.94 -14.90
C THR A 135 -15.42 4.15 -16.18
N ASP A 136 -14.24 4.74 -16.04
CA ASP A 136 -13.34 5.12 -17.12
C ASP A 136 -11.93 4.53 -16.94
N ASP A 137 -11.03 4.86 -17.87
CA ASP A 137 -9.65 4.39 -17.92
C ASP A 137 -8.67 5.33 -17.19
N ALA A 138 -9.11 5.95 -16.09
CA ALA A 138 -8.21 6.72 -15.24
C ALA A 138 -7.02 5.86 -14.79
N CYS A 139 -5.79 6.38 -14.96
CA CYS A 139 -4.55 5.68 -14.60
C CYS A 139 -4.28 4.34 -15.33
N ARG A 140 -4.68 4.19 -16.61
CA ARG A 140 -4.44 2.98 -17.44
C ARG A 140 -2.98 2.53 -17.63
N LYS A 141 -2.01 3.41 -17.37
CA LYS A 141 -0.58 3.10 -17.54
C LYS A 141 -0.04 2.53 -16.23
N PHE A 142 0.76 1.45 -16.34
CA PHE A 142 1.54 0.97 -15.20
C PHE A 142 2.46 2.08 -14.70
N HIS A 143 2.32 2.43 -13.42
CA HIS A 143 3.06 3.50 -12.78
C HIS A 143 3.29 3.17 -11.31
N LYS A 144 4.04 4.05 -10.65
CA LYS A 144 4.17 4.10 -9.21
C LYS A 144 3.69 5.48 -8.78
N ASP A 145 2.92 5.55 -7.71
CA ASP A 145 2.36 6.83 -7.26
C ASP A 145 3.43 7.70 -6.63
N ASP A 146 3.23 9.01 -6.71
CA ASP A 146 4.04 10.00 -5.99
C ASP A 146 3.59 10.13 -4.52
N THR A 147 3.71 9.04 -3.78
CA THR A 147 3.38 8.92 -2.35
C THR A 147 4.48 8.15 -1.62
N ASP A 148 4.41 8.07 -0.28
CA ASP A 148 5.26 7.12 0.45
C ASP A 148 4.63 5.73 0.40
N PHE A 149 3.37 5.64 0.82
CA PHE A 149 2.62 4.41 0.67
C PHE A 149 1.13 4.69 0.48
N ARG A 150 0.50 3.78 -0.25
CA ARG A 150 -0.92 3.77 -0.57
C ARG A 150 -1.52 2.48 -0.05
N LEU A 151 -2.54 2.60 0.80
CA LEU A 151 -3.46 1.51 1.08
C LEU A 151 -4.64 1.59 0.12
N ILE A 152 -4.99 0.49 -0.53
CA ILE A 152 -6.05 0.44 -1.54
C ILE A 152 -6.90 -0.81 -1.39
N THR A 153 -8.22 -0.67 -1.53
CA THR A 153 -9.13 -1.81 -1.63
C THR A 153 -10.27 -1.50 -2.60
N THR A 154 -10.62 -2.47 -3.43
CA THR A 154 -11.76 -2.35 -4.36
C THR A 154 -12.93 -3.10 -3.76
N TYR A 155 -14.04 -2.43 -3.50
CA TYR A 155 -15.19 -3.06 -2.87
C TYR A 155 -16.07 -3.84 -3.84
N PHE A 156 -16.16 -3.42 -5.10
CA PHE A 156 -16.77 -4.19 -6.18
C PHE A 156 -16.15 -3.79 -7.51
N GLY A 157 -16.31 -4.64 -8.52
CA GLY A 157 -15.73 -4.44 -9.85
C GLY A 157 -14.27 -4.90 -9.95
N PRO A 158 -13.62 -4.72 -11.12
CA PRO A 158 -12.23 -5.12 -11.35
C PRO A 158 -11.28 -4.43 -10.37
N GLY A 159 -10.35 -5.20 -9.80
CA GLY A 159 -9.43 -4.68 -8.78
C GLY A 159 -8.13 -4.14 -9.39
N THR A 160 -7.28 -3.55 -8.56
CA THR A 160 -6.02 -2.96 -9.04
C THR A 160 -5.13 -4.01 -9.69
N GLU A 161 -4.67 -3.73 -10.91
CA GLU A 161 -3.71 -4.56 -11.62
C GLU A 161 -2.28 -4.14 -11.25
N TRP A 162 -1.38 -5.11 -11.19
CA TRP A 162 0.03 -4.91 -10.87
C TRP A 162 0.92 -5.83 -11.69
N ARG A 163 2.20 -5.47 -11.81
CA ARG A 163 3.23 -6.34 -12.39
C ARG A 163 4.60 -6.02 -11.81
N VAL A 164 5.50 -6.99 -11.88
CA VAL A 164 6.92 -6.79 -11.55
C VAL A 164 7.66 -6.39 -12.83
N GLU A 165 8.44 -5.32 -12.77
CA GLU A 165 9.25 -4.80 -13.86
C GLU A 165 10.63 -4.41 -13.32
N ARG A 166 11.65 -5.24 -13.59
CA ARG A 166 13.03 -5.02 -13.15
C ARG A 166 13.86 -4.50 -14.32
N ALA A 167 14.80 -3.61 -14.02
CA ALA A 167 15.69 -3.05 -15.03
C ALA A 167 16.47 -4.16 -15.75
N GLY A 168 16.33 -4.25 -17.08
CA GLY A 168 17.00 -5.25 -17.91
C GLY A 168 16.29 -6.61 -18.00
N GLU A 169 15.09 -6.75 -17.43
CA GLU A 169 14.24 -7.93 -17.55
C GLU A 169 12.98 -7.60 -18.36
N GLU A 170 12.40 -8.61 -19.03
CA GLU A 170 11.07 -8.46 -19.64
C GLU A 170 10.00 -8.23 -18.55
N PRO A 171 8.96 -7.41 -18.79
CA PRO A 171 7.89 -7.22 -17.82
C PRO A 171 7.25 -8.53 -17.41
N GLY A 172 7.04 -8.71 -16.10
CA GLY A 172 6.35 -9.86 -15.55
C GLY A 172 4.87 -9.92 -15.94
N ASN A 173 4.24 -11.04 -15.63
CA ASN A 173 2.81 -11.23 -15.83
C ASN A 173 2.01 -10.19 -15.03
N ILE A 174 0.85 -9.80 -15.58
CA ILE A 174 -0.10 -8.93 -14.89
C ILE A 174 -0.85 -9.77 -13.86
N GLY A 175 -0.78 -9.36 -12.60
CA GLY A 175 -1.66 -9.80 -11.53
C GLY A 175 -2.79 -8.80 -11.33
N GLU A 176 -3.92 -9.28 -10.80
CA GLU A 176 -5.07 -8.44 -10.43
C GLU A 176 -5.44 -8.76 -9.00
N MET A 177 -5.62 -7.72 -8.18
CA MET A 177 -6.22 -7.88 -6.85
C MET A 177 -7.70 -8.19 -6.98
N LYS A 178 -8.21 -9.12 -6.18
CA LYS A 178 -9.65 -9.42 -6.16
C LYS A 178 -10.42 -8.36 -5.35
N PRO A 179 -11.75 -8.23 -5.57
CA PRO A 179 -12.59 -7.44 -4.69
C PRO A 179 -12.38 -7.80 -3.22
N HIS A 180 -12.37 -6.77 -2.38
CA HIS A 180 -12.16 -6.78 -0.93
C HIS A 180 -10.76 -7.14 -0.44
N GLU A 181 -9.85 -7.58 -1.32
CA GLU A 181 -8.43 -7.64 -0.97
C GLU A 181 -7.93 -6.23 -0.65
N VAL A 182 -7.02 -6.16 0.31
CA VAL A 182 -6.38 -4.90 0.71
C VAL A 182 -4.94 -4.96 0.23
N GLY A 183 -4.53 -3.92 -0.50
CA GLY A 183 -3.18 -3.78 -1.00
C GLY A 183 -2.49 -2.63 -0.30
N MET A 184 -1.21 -2.78 -0.01
CA MET A 184 -0.32 -1.69 0.36
C MET A 184 0.77 -1.58 -0.69
N LEU A 185 0.76 -0.48 -1.42
CA LEU A 185 1.71 -0.15 -2.47
C LEU A 185 2.70 0.86 -1.90
N LEU A 186 3.99 0.57 -1.99
CA LEU A 186 5.00 1.60 -1.80
C LEU A 186 4.96 2.56 -2.99
N GLY A 187 5.02 3.85 -2.72
CA GLY A 187 5.13 4.86 -3.77
C GLY A 187 6.59 5.06 -4.21
N GLN A 188 6.79 5.89 -5.22
CA GLN A 188 8.10 6.11 -5.85
C GLN A 188 9.09 6.86 -4.96
N ARG A 189 8.61 7.48 -3.88
CA ARG A 189 9.45 8.21 -2.93
C ARG A 189 10.29 7.24 -2.07
N CYS A 190 9.84 5.99 -1.89
CA CYS A 190 10.53 4.98 -1.10
C CYS A 190 11.86 4.49 -1.69
N SER A 191 12.75 4.03 -0.81
CA SER A 191 14.13 3.64 -1.13
C SER A 191 14.32 2.24 -1.78
N LEU A 192 13.23 1.47 -1.95
CA LEU A 192 13.30 0.14 -2.58
C LEU A 192 13.56 0.21 -4.09
N ALA A 193 13.86 -0.96 -4.66
CA ALA A 193 14.31 -1.14 -6.05
C ALA A 193 13.35 -0.59 -7.12
N ASN A 194 12.12 -0.23 -6.75
CA ASN A 194 11.09 0.36 -7.60
C ASN A 194 10.69 -0.56 -8.77
N CYS A 195 10.47 -1.83 -8.46
CA CYS A 195 10.16 -2.87 -9.43
C CYS A 195 8.69 -3.31 -9.46
N VAL A 196 7.80 -2.81 -8.59
CA VAL A 196 6.35 -3.09 -8.73
C VAL A 196 5.61 -1.86 -9.23
N LEU A 197 4.91 -2.04 -10.35
CA LEU A 197 4.05 -1.03 -10.95
C LEU A 197 2.60 -1.48 -10.89
N HIS A 198 1.68 -0.52 -10.75
CA HIS A 198 0.25 -0.77 -10.72
C HIS A 198 -0.51 0.15 -11.68
N ARG A 199 -1.77 -0.21 -11.95
CA ARG A 199 -2.71 0.59 -12.74
C ARG A 199 -4.15 0.30 -12.36
N SER A 200 -5.06 1.16 -12.79
CA SER A 200 -6.47 0.76 -12.89
C SER A 200 -6.64 -0.17 -14.09
N PRO A 201 -7.46 -1.24 -14.00
CA PRO A 201 -7.84 -2.03 -15.16
C PRO A 201 -8.53 -1.16 -16.21
N PRO A 202 -8.34 -1.44 -17.51
CA PRO A 202 -9.04 -0.74 -18.58
C PRO A 202 -10.50 -1.18 -18.64
N ILE A 203 -11.41 -0.38 -18.09
CA ILE A 203 -12.85 -0.67 -17.99
C ILE A 203 -13.73 0.31 -18.80
N GLU A 204 -13.14 1.34 -19.40
CA GLU A 204 -13.87 2.31 -20.22
C GLU A 204 -14.58 1.60 -21.38
N GLY A 205 -15.88 1.86 -21.51
CA GLY A 205 -16.72 1.27 -22.57
C GLY A 205 -17.05 -0.21 -22.39
N SER A 206 -16.60 -0.87 -21.31
CA SER A 206 -17.00 -2.26 -21.01
C SER A 206 -18.36 -2.36 -20.32
N GLY A 207 -18.87 -1.25 -19.79
CA GLY A 207 -20.06 -1.20 -18.94
C GLY A 207 -19.81 -1.66 -17.50
N GLN A 208 -18.56 -1.97 -17.15
CA GLN A 208 -18.15 -2.25 -15.78
C GLN A 208 -17.91 -0.95 -15.00
N ALA A 209 -18.02 -1.05 -13.68
CA ALA A 209 -17.66 0.00 -12.77
C ALA A 209 -17.00 -0.59 -11.53
N ARG A 210 -16.24 0.22 -10.79
CA ARG A 210 -15.64 -0.19 -9.52
C ARG A 210 -15.75 0.90 -8.47
N LEU A 211 -16.01 0.52 -7.22
CA LEU A 211 -15.88 1.42 -6.07
C LEU A 211 -14.58 1.11 -5.35
N VAL A 212 -13.68 2.08 -5.28
CA VAL A 212 -12.34 1.92 -4.71
C VAL A 212 -12.13 2.89 -3.56
N LEU A 213 -11.61 2.37 -2.44
CA LEU A 213 -11.09 3.17 -1.34
C LEU A 213 -9.57 3.24 -1.46
N VAL A 214 -9.05 4.46 -1.35
CA VAL A 214 -7.61 4.73 -1.29
C VAL A 214 -7.30 5.58 -0.07
N LEU A 215 -6.27 5.19 0.67
CA LEU A 215 -5.64 5.97 1.72
C LEU A 215 -4.17 6.16 1.35
N ASP A 216 -3.82 7.35 0.91
CA ASP A 216 -2.42 7.75 0.73
C ASP A 216 -1.90 8.30 2.06
N PHE A 217 -0.69 7.92 2.43
CA PHE A 217 -0.01 8.42 3.62
C PHE A 217 1.32 9.03 3.22
N GLU A 218 1.62 10.21 3.76
CA GLU A 218 2.82 10.98 3.49
C GLU A 218 3.53 11.28 4.81
N ARG A 219 4.71 10.67 5.01
CA ARG A 219 5.57 10.85 6.18
C ARG A 219 6.59 11.96 5.90
N PRO A 220 6.62 13.05 6.68
CA PRO A 220 7.64 14.07 6.53
C PRO A 220 9.05 13.48 6.66
N GLY A 221 9.88 13.64 5.64
CA GLY A 221 11.31 13.28 5.66
C GLY A 221 11.64 11.78 5.64
N TYR A 222 10.68 10.90 5.33
CA TYR A 222 10.95 9.47 5.14
C TYR A 222 11.64 9.17 3.80
N CYS A 223 11.47 10.07 2.82
CA CYS A 223 12.02 10.00 1.48
C CYS A 223 12.79 11.28 1.15
#